data_AF-A0A1Q9AMX2-F1
#
_entry.id   AF-A0A1Q9AMX2-F1
#
_cell.length_a   1.000
_cell.length_b   1.000
_cell.length_c   1.000
_cell.angle_alpha   90.00
_cell.angle_beta   90.00
_cell.angle_gamma   90.00
#
_symmetry.space_group_name_H-M   'P 1'
#
loop_
_entity.id
_entity.type
_entity.pdbx_description
1 polymer ?
#
loop_
_entity_poly.entity_id
_entity_poly.type
_entity_poly.pdbx_seq_one_letter_code
_entity_poly.pdbx_strand_id
1 'polypeptide(L)'
;MAGWTSIFTFFGSAVGILTGLFVVWDRFYKHAPSLFLVAKPLIEGGKQRKAFLRLVNNSERPLIASWPNGSEDNVMRVATNDGIRGIVASIVRGETSVVLDGKDDRLFPVLKPPNWDDLSDDGTIEINVRWRFVQPLIWKRDRSTTVRIDKRSLKLLEDEADLE
;
A
#
# COMPACT_ATOMS: atom_id res chain seq x y z
N MET A 1 -55.35 -15.12 -2.14
CA MET A 1 -54.66 -13.93 -2.71
C MET A 1 -53.71 -13.24 -1.71
N ALA A 2 -53.10 -13.95 -0.74
CA ALA A 2 -52.24 -13.33 0.28
C ALA A 2 -50.73 -13.63 0.10
N GLY A 3 -50.34 -14.53 -0.82
CA GLY A 3 -48.95 -14.95 -1.00
C GLY A 3 -48.12 -14.13 -1.99
N TRP A 4 -48.76 -13.37 -2.88
CA TRP A 4 -48.05 -12.58 -3.90
C TRP A 4 -47.51 -11.26 -3.32
N THR A 5 -48.26 -10.61 -2.44
CA THR A 5 -47.86 -9.34 -1.81
C THR A 5 -46.69 -9.52 -0.85
N SER A 6 -46.60 -10.64 -0.12
CA SER A 6 -45.47 -10.92 0.78
C SER A 6 -44.15 -11.13 0.04
N ILE A 7 -44.20 -11.81 -1.11
CA ILE A 7 -43.03 -12.04 -1.97
C ILE A 7 -42.49 -10.71 -2.52
N PHE A 8 -43.36 -9.84 -3.05
CA PHE A 8 -42.93 -8.54 -3.56
C PHE A 8 -42.34 -7.63 -2.48
N THR A 9 -42.91 -7.62 -1.28
CA THR A 9 -42.38 -6.82 -0.15
C THR A 9 -41.03 -7.36 0.34
N PHE A 10 -40.82 -8.68 0.29
CA PHE A 10 -39.53 -9.30 0.61
C PHE A 10 -38.45 -8.92 -0.42
N PHE A 11 -38.74 -9.02 -1.72
CA PHE A 11 -37.80 -8.62 -2.76
C PHE A 11 -37.50 -7.11 -2.73
N GLY A 12 -38.51 -6.27 -2.51
CA GLY A 12 -38.33 -4.81 -2.42
C GLY A 12 -37.44 -4.39 -1.25
N SER A 13 -37.63 -4.99 -0.06
CA SER A 13 -36.79 -4.71 1.11
C SER A 13 -35.36 -5.26 0.95
N ALA A 14 -35.19 -6.44 0.32
CA ALA A 14 -33.88 -7.00 0.03
C ALA A 14 -33.05 -6.09 -0.91
N VAL A 15 -33.66 -5.55 -1.98
CA VAL A 15 -32.98 -4.62 -2.90
C VAL A 15 -32.62 -3.31 -2.19
N GLY A 16 -33.51 -2.79 -1.34
CA GLY A 16 -33.24 -1.59 -0.53
C GLY A 16 -32.05 -1.78 0.42
N ILE A 17 -31.97 -2.92 1.11
CA ILE A 17 -30.86 -3.27 2.01
C ILE A 17 -29.56 -3.43 1.21
N LEU A 18 -29.58 -4.16 0.10
CA LEU A 18 -28.41 -4.34 -0.75
C LEU A 18 -27.87 -3.02 -1.29
N THR A 19 -28.76 -2.12 -1.72
CA THR A 19 -28.39 -0.78 -2.20
C THR A 19 -27.79 0.06 -1.08
N GLY A 20 -28.41 0.05 0.11
CA GLY A 20 -27.89 0.73 1.29
C GLY A 20 -26.50 0.24 1.69
N LEU A 21 -26.30 -1.08 1.74
CA LEU A 21 -25.01 -1.70 2.01
C LEU A 21 -23.98 -1.35 0.94
N PHE A 22 -24.37 -1.33 -0.34
CA PHE A 22 -23.50 -0.96 -1.45
C PHE A 22 -23.04 0.49 -1.35
N VAL A 23 -23.94 1.44 -1.06
CA VAL A 23 -23.58 2.86 -0.89
C VAL A 23 -22.64 3.04 0.30
N VAL A 24 -22.89 2.35 1.41
CA VAL A 24 -22.01 2.37 2.58
C VAL A 24 -20.64 1.78 2.23
N TRP A 25 -20.60 0.65 1.53
CA TRP A 25 -19.35 0.04 1.06
C TRP A 25 -18.56 0.98 0.14
N ASP A 26 -19.19 1.52 -0.90
CA ASP A 26 -18.56 2.46 -1.84
C ASP A 26 -17.98 3.68 -1.09
N ARG A 27 -18.76 4.26 -0.18
CA ARG A 27 -18.33 5.38 0.68
C ARG A 27 -17.07 5.06 1.49
N PHE A 28 -16.91 3.82 1.97
CA PHE A 28 -15.78 3.45 2.83
C PHE A 28 -14.53 3.02 2.06
N TYR A 29 -14.66 2.40 0.88
CA TYR A 29 -13.55 1.80 0.14
C TYR A 29 -13.07 2.61 -1.07
N LYS A 30 -13.89 3.50 -1.63
CA LYS A 30 -13.53 4.30 -2.83
C LYS A 30 -12.32 5.21 -2.66
N HIS A 31 -11.98 5.57 -1.43
CA HIS A 31 -10.91 6.53 -1.14
C HIS A 31 -9.66 5.89 -0.50
N ALA A 32 -9.50 4.56 -0.58
CA ALA A 32 -8.27 3.93 -0.15
C ALA A 32 -7.10 4.33 -1.09
N PRO A 33 -5.91 4.61 -0.54
CA PRO A 33 -4.73 4.82 -1.36
C PRO A 33 -4.35 3.52 -2.06
N SER A 34 -3.79 3.65 -3.26
CA SER A 34 -3.20 2.52 -3.98
C SER A 34 -1.72 2.42 -3.65
N LEU A 35 -1.26 1.21 -3.39
CA LEU A 35 0.12 0.88 -3.05
C LEU A 35 0.57 -0.24 -3.95
N PHE A 36 1.65 -0.02 -4.69
CA PHE A 36 2.23 -1.03 -5.57
C PHE A 36 3.72 -0.78 -5.77
N LEU A 37 4.45 -1.85 -6.06
CA LEU A 37 5.88 -1.79 -6.34
C LEU A 37 6.11 -1.48 -7.81
N VAL A 38 7.06 -0.59 -8.08
CA VAL A 38 7.48 -0.21 -9.43
C VAL A 38 9.00 -0.23 -9.53
N ALA A 39 9.50 -0.64 -10.68
CA ALA A 39 10.91 -0.52 -11.00
C ALA A 39 11.18 0.86 -11.60
N LYS A 40 12.14 1.61 -11.05
CA LYS A 40 12.63 2.85 -11.66
C LYS A 40 14.16 2.85 -11.66
N PRO A 41 14.83 3.36 -12.70
CA PRO A 41 16.27 3.56 -12.64
C PRO A 41 16.60 4.63 -11.58
N LEU A 42 17.67 4.40 -10.82
CA LEU A 42 18.18 5.34 -9.81
C LEU A 42 18.63 6.67 -10.43
N ILE A 43 19.17 6.61 -11.65
CA ILE A 43 19.67 7.73 -12.42
C ILE A 43 18.97 7.67 -13.78
N GLU A 44 18.50 8.81 -14.30
CA GLU A 44 17.93 8.85 -15.65
C GLU A 44 18.91 8.29 -16.68
N GLY A 45 18.49 7.25 -17.42
CA GLY A 45 19.35 6.54 -18.39
C GLY A 45 20.21 5.41 -17.80
N GLY A 46 20.18 5.18 -16.49
CA GLY A 46 20.86 4.06 -15.84
C GLY A 46 20.22 2.71 -16.18
N LYS A 47 21.05 1.67 -16.36
CA LYS A 47 20.57 0.29 -16.60
C LYS A 47 20.07 -0.38 -15.32
N GLN A 48 20.63 -0.04 -14.16
CA GLN A 48 20.24 -0.63 -12.88
C GLN A 48 18.89 -0.06 -12.42
N ARG A 49 17.90 -0.94 -12.34
CA ARG A 49 16.58 -0.63 -11.78
C ARG A 49 16.56 -1.00 -10.31
N LYS A 50 15.86 -0.20 -9.51
CA LYS A 50 15.54 -0.55 -8.13
C LYS A 50 14.04 -0.51 -7.91
N ALA A 51 13.59 -1.27 -6.92
CA ALA A 51 12.20 -1.24 -6.48
C ALA A 51 11.89 0.05 -5.69
N PHE A 52 10.79 0.68 -6.05
CA PHE A 52 10.19 1.79 -5.33
C PHE A 52 8.75 1.43 -4.98
N LEU A 53 8.32 1.85 -3.80
CA LEU A 53 6.94 1.82 -3.40
C LEU A 53 6.26 3.07 -3.95
N ARG A 54 5.31 2.88 -4.87
CA ARG A 54 4.43 3.96 -5.31
C ARG A 54 3.21 4.00 -4.43
N LEU A 55 3.02 5.13 -3.78
CA LEU A 55 1.84 5.44 -2.99
C LEU A 55 1.04 6.51 -3.73
N VAL A 56 -0.20 6.18 -4.11
CA VAL A 56 -1.11 7.05 -4.85
C VAL A 56 -2.29 7.41 -3.96
N ASN A 57 -2.51 8.70 -3.75
CA ASN A 57 -3.70 9.19 -3.06
C ASN A 57 -4.84 9.45 -4.05
N ASN A 58 -5.76 8.50 -4.18
CA ASN A 58 -6.92 8.64 -5.06
C ASN A 58 -8.00 9.60 -4.51
N SER A 59 -7.83 10.12 -3.28
CA SER A 59 -8.78 11.03 -2.64
C SER A 59 -8.44 12.49 -2.95
N GLU A 60 -9.43 13.38 -2.90
CA GLU A 60 -9.19 14.83 -2.97
C GLU A 60 -8.59 15.41 -1.69
N ARG A 61 -8.45 14.59 -0.65
CA ARG A 61 -8.04 15.01 0.69
C ARG A 61 -6.62 14.58 0.97
N PRO A 62 -5.83 15.38 1.69
CA PRO A 62 -4.51 14.96 2.10
C PRO A 62 -4.60 13.77 3.06
N LEU A 63 -3.68 12.82 2.88
CA LEU A 63 -3.50 11.66 3.74
C LEU A 63 -2.13 11.69 4.40
N ILE A 64 -2.05 11.06 5.57
CA ILE A 64 -0.81 10.73 6.24
C ILE A 64 -0.61 9.23 6.02
N ALA A 65 0.52 8.87 5.44
CA ALA A 65 0.97 7.48 5.33
C ALA A 65 2.19 7.29 6.23
N SER A 66 2.23 6.17 6.92
CA SER A 66 3.24 5.86 7.91
C SER A 66 3.62 4.38 7.85
N TRP A 67 4.88 4.07 8.11
CA TRP A 67 5.37 2.69 8.09
C TRP A 67 6.40 2.49 9.19
N PRO A 68 6.51 1.27 9.73
CA PRO A 68 7.52 0.96 10.73
C PRO A 68 8.92 1.09 10.12
N ASN A 69 9.83 1.69 10.89
CA ASN A 69 11.25 1.66 10.63
C ASN A 69 11.90 0.60 11.53
N GLY A 70 13.06 0.12 11.11
CA GLY A 70 13.78 -0.92 11.82
C GLY A 70 14.23 -2.01 10.87
N SER A 71 14.70 -3.10 11.46
CA SER A 71 15.14 -4.29 10.75
C SER A 71 14.30 -5.45 11.25
N GLU A 72 13.39 -5.93 10.41
CA GLU A 72 12.57 -7.11 10.64
C GLU A 72 12.76 -8.06 9.46
N ASP A 73 12.82 -9.35 9.77
CA ASP A 73 12.97 -10.39 8.74
C ASP A 73 11.72 -10.43 7.86
N ASN A 74 11.90 -10.67 6.56
CA ASN A 74 10.82 -10.72 5.56
C ASN A 74 9.99 -9.43 5.40
N VAL A 75 10.45 -8.30 5.97
CA VAL A 75 9.79 -7.00 5.81
C VAL A 75 10.71 -6.05 5.06
N MET A 76 10.23 -5.56 3.91
CA MET A 76 10.91 -4.54 3.13
C MET A 76 10.85 -3.20 3.84
N ARG A 77 11.98 -2.49 3.88
CA ARG A 77 12.05 -1.16 4.48
C ARG A 77 11.76 -0.11 3.44
N VAL A 78 11.11 0.97 3.85
CA VAL A 78 10.75 2.07 2.94
C VAL A 78 11.50 3.31 3.41
N ALA A 79 12.34 3.87 2.54
CA ALA A 79 13.06 5.11 2.81
C ALA A 79 12.24 6.32 2.35
N THR A 80 12.41 7.47 3.01
CA THR A 80 11.73 8.72 2.62
C THR A 80 12.29 9.32 1.32
N ASN A 81 13.57 9.06 1.04
CA ASN A 81 14.28 9.45 -0.17
C ASN A 81 15.50 8.54 -0.38
N ASP A 82 16.16 8.70 -1.51
CA ASP A 82 17.37 7.99 -1.94
C ASP A 82 18.66 8.53 -1.31
N GLY A 83 18.58 9.62 -0.55
CA GLY A 83 19.71 10.19 0.18
C GLY A 83 20.10 9.36 1.40
N ILE A 84 21.38 9.42 1.78
CA ILE A 84 21.95 8.71 2.95
C ILE A 84 21.10 8.94 4.21
N ARG A 85 20.65 10.17 4.44
CA ARG A 85 19.83 10.51 5.61
C ARG A 85 18.49 9.78 5.64
N GLY A 86 17.81 9.66 4.51
CA GLY A 86 16.52 8.94 4.41
C GLY A 86 16.70 7.44 4.58
N ILE A 87 17.77 6.89 4.01
CA ILE A 87 18.12 5.47 4.18
C ILE A 87 18.44 5.17 5.64
N VAL A 88 19.32 5.94 6.29
CA VAL A 88 19.68 5.72 7.71
C VAL A 88 18.46 5.87 8.62
N ALA A 89 17.59 6.85 8.37
CA ALA A 89 16.36 7.02 9.14
C ALA A 89 15.43 5.80 9.07
N SER A 90 15.40 5.09 7.93
CA SER A 90 14.60 3.85 7.77
C SER A 90 15.15 2.66 8.57
N ILE A 91 16.43 2.69 8.96
CA ILE A 91 17.09 1.62 9.73
C ILE A 91 16.84 1.78 11.23
N VAL A 92 16.77 3.03 11.71
CA VAL A 92 16.57 3.33 13.13
C VAL A 92 15.13 2.99 13.52
N ARG A 93 14.96 2.16 14.56
CA ARG A 93 13.63 1.76 15.07
C ARG A 93 12.74 2.98 15.30
N GLY A 94 11.50 2.89 14.86
CA GLY A 94 10.52 3.97 14.99
C GLY A 94 9.44 3.87 13.91
N GLU A 95 8.87 5.00 13.55
CA GLU A 95 7.90 5.11 12.47
C GLU A 95 8.24 6.32 11.62
N THR A 96 8.29 6.12 10.31
CA THR A 96 8.34 7.21 9.34
C THR A 96 6.92 7.58 8.98
N SER A 97 6.64 8.88 8.86
CA SER A 97 5.34 9.38 8.38
C SER A 97 5.56 10.44 7.31
N VAL A 98 4.74 10.40 6.26
CA VAL A 98 4.73 11.34 5.15
C VAL A 98 3.31 11.83 4.89
N VAL A 99 3.19 13.10 4.50
CA VAL A 99 1.92 13.68 4.05
C VAL A 99 1.89 13.64 2.53
N LEU A 100 0.80 13.11 1.98
CA LEU A 100 0.49 13.16 0.56
C LEU A 100 -0.74 14.03 0.36
N ASP A 101 -0.65 15.00 -0.53
CA ASP A 101 -1.78 15.85 -0.88
C ASP A 101 -2.84 15.08 -1.68
N GLY A 102 -4.02 15.68 -1.84
CA GLY A 102 -5.11 15.07 -2.60
C GLY A 102 -4.74 14.89 -4.07
N LYS A 103 -5.04 13.72 -4.63
CA LYS A 103 -4.70 13.33 -6.02
C LYS A 103 -3.20 13.32 -6.33
N ASP A 104 -2.34 13.35 -5.30
CA ASP A 104 -0.90 13.28 -5.44
C ASP A 104 -0.40 11.83 -5.44
N ASP A 105 0.77 11.61 -6.01
CA ASP A 105 1.48 10.34 -5.98
C ASP A 105 2.97 10.52 -5.67
N ARG A 106 3.53 9.60 -4.89
CA ARG A 106 4.95 9.64 -4.52
C ARG A 106 5.60 8.27 -4.59
N LEU A 107 6.89 8.32 -4.89
CA LEU A 107 7.77 7.16 -4.95
C LEU A 107 8.70 7.17 -3.74
N PHE A 108 8.78 6.03 -3.06
CA PHE A 108 9.65 5.83 -1.93
C PHE A 108 10.61 4.68 -2.22
N PRO A 109 11.93 4.85 -2.10
CA PRO A 109 12.86 3.76 -2.30
C PRO A 109 12.59 2.62 -1.33
N VAL A 110 12.66 1.39 -1.82
CA VAL A 110 12.50 0.20 -1.00
C VAL A 110 13.86 -0.46 -0.80
N LEU A 111 14.13 -0.91 0.42
CA LEU A 111 15.36 -1.59 0.79
C LEU A 111 15.04 -3.04 1.15
N LYS A 112 15.89 -3.93 0.67
CA LYS A 112 15.82 -5.37 0.92
C LYS A 112 15.84 -5.65 2.44
N PRO A 113 15.10 -6.69 2.89
CA PRO A 113 15.13 -7.14 4.28
C PRO A 113 16.53 -7.65 4.66
N PRO A 114 16.89 -7.68 5.96
CA PRO A 114 18.20 -8.12 6.42
C PRO A 114 18.51 -9.58 6.04
N ASN A 115 17.49 -10.44 6.01
CA ASN A 115 17.60 -11.87 5.68
C ASN A 115 17.37 -12.17 4.19
N TRP A 116 17.58 -11.18 3.30
CA TRP A 116 17.32 -11.33 1.87
C TRP A 116 18.05 -12.51 1.24
N ASP A 117 19.32 -12.70 1.59
CA ASP A 117 20.16 -13.75 1.00
C ASP A 117 19.71 -15.16 1.44
N ASP A 118 19.24 -15.29 2.68
CA ASP A 118 18.75 -16.55 3.25
C ASP A 118 17.31 -16.89 2.82
N LEU A 119 16.59 -15.93 2.25
CA LEU A 119 15.20 -16.11 1.84
C LEU A 119 15.13 -16.95 0.55
N SER A 120 14.26 -17.95 0.52
CA SER A 120 13.99 -18.71 -0.71
C SER A 120 13.36 -17.82 -1.79
N ASP A 121 13.50 -18.21 -3.06
CA ASP A 121 12.93 -17.44 -4.18
C ASP A 121 11.39 -17.35 -4.13
N ASP A 122 10.72 -18.36 -3.55
CA ASP A 122 9.27 -18.35 -3.28
C ASP A 122 8.90 -17.66 -1.96
N GLY A 123 9.90 -17.19 -1.21
CA GLY A 123 9.72 -16.48 0.05
C GLY A 123 8.95 -15.17 -0.15
N THR A 124 7.94 -14.94 0.70
CA THR A 124 7.11 -13.73 0.64
C THR A 124 7.72 -12.63 1.47
N ILE A 125 7.72 -11.42 0.91
CA ILE A 125 8.22 -10.21 1.55
C ILE A 125 7.09 -9.19 1.60
N GLU A 126 6.96 -8.53 2.75
CA GLU A 126 5.85 -7.62 3.03
C GLU A 126 6.32 -6.17 3.17
N ILE A 127 5.44 -5.25 2.79
CA ILE A 127 5.53 -3.83 3.14
C ILE A 127 4.23 -3.43 3.78
N ASN A 128 4.31 -2.96 5.03
CA ASN A 128 3.15 -2.54 5.81
C ASN A 128 3.07 -1.01 5.85
N VAL A 129 2.01 -0.46 5.26
CA VAL A 129 1.75 0.99 5.27
C VAL A 129 0.46 1.27 6.02
N ARG A 130 0.59 1.97 7.14
CA ARG A 130 -0.53 2.57 7.86
C ARG A 130 -0.90 3.90 7.21
N TRP A 131 -2.18 4.23 7.16
CA TRP A 131 -2.61 5.49 6.59
C TRP A 131 -3.90 5.99 7.23
N ARG A 132 -4.07 7.31 7.18
CA ARG A 132 -5.28 8.02 7.63
C ARG A 132 -5.41 9.35 6.89
N PHE A 133 -6.63 9.88 6.79
CA PHE A 133 -6.82 11.26 6.32
C PHE A 133 -6.37 12.26 7.37
N VAL A 134 -5.78 13.38 6.93
CA VAL A 134 -5.36 14.48 7.84
C VAL A 134 -6.57 15.02 8.62
N GLN A 135 -7.71 15.18 7.95
CA GLN A 135 -8.98 15.61 8.56
C GLN A 135 -10.00 14.46 8.54
N PRO A 136 -10.13 13.69 9.63
CA PRO A 136 -11.12 12.62 9.72
C PRO A 136 -12.52 13.21 9.88
N LEU A 137 -13.48 12.77 9.06
CA LEU A 137 -14.85 13.30 9.07
C LEU A 137 -15.70 12.82 10.24
N ILE A 138 -15.61 11.54 10.61
CA ILE A 138 -16.56 10.92 11.54
C ILE A 138 -15.85 9.93 12.49
N TRP A 139 -14.83 9.20 12.03
CA TRP A 139 -14.05 8.28 12.86
C TRP A 139 -12.57 8.31 12.48
N LYS A 140 -11.68 8.33 13.49
CA LYS A 140 -10.24 8.12 13.36
C LYS A 140 -9.99 6.65 13.04
N ARG A 141 -10.19 6.24 11.79
CA ARG A 141 -9.85 4.90 11.36
C ARG A 141 -8.45 4.96 10.79
N ASP A 142 -7.46 4.75 11.66
CA ASP A 142 -6.14 4.34 11.21
C ASP A 142 -6.33 3.02 10.47
N ARG A 143 -5.95 3.00 9.19
CA ARG A 143 -6.08 1.84 8.32
C ARG A 143 -4.68 1.33 7.99
N SER A 144 -4.58 0.06 7.65
CA SER A 144 -3.34 -0.54 7.19
C SER A 144 -3.58 -1.19 5.84
N THR A 145 -2.61 -1.05 4.95
CA THR A 145 -2.55 -1.77 3.68
C THR A 145 -1.20 -2.44 3.59
N THR A 146 -1.21 -3.74 3.27
CA THR A 146 0.00 -4.54 3.13
C THR A 146 0.22 -4.86 1.67
N VAL A 147 1.41 -4.57 1.15
CA VAL A 147 1.87 -5.02 -0.16
C VAL A 147 2.71 -6.27 0.05
N ARG A 148 2.44 -7.32 -0.71
CA ARG A 148 3.19 -8.59 -0.68
C ARG A 148 3.75 -8.90 -2.04
N ILE A 149 4.99 -9.35 -2.09
CA ILE A 149 5.65 -9.84 -3.30
C ILE A 149 6.58 -10.99 -2.92
N ASP A 150 6.70 -11.97 -3.80
CA ASP A 150 7.71 -13.02 -3.69
C ASP A 150 9.09 -12.52 -4.12
N LYS A 151 10.16 -13.09 -3.54
CA LYS A 151 11.55 -12.73 -3.86
C LYS A 151 11.84 -12.82 -5.35
N ARG A 152 11.35 -13.88 -6.01
CA ARG A 152 11.50 -14.10 -7.46
C ARG A 152 10.87 -13.00 -8.30
N SER A 153 9.62 -12.62 -8.02
CA SER A 153 8.96 -11.52 -8.72
C SER A 153 9.64 -10.18 -8.47
N LEU A 154 10.21 -9.97 -7.28
CA LEU A 154 11.00 -8.77 -7.01
C LEU A 154 12.30 -8.76 -7.83
N LYS A 155 13.03 -9.88 -7.92
CA LYS A 155 14.21 -10.01 -8.80
C LYS A 155 13.86 -9.70 -10.26
N LEU A 156 12.72 -10.21 -10.75
CA LEU A 156 12.22 -9.92 -12.10
C LEU A 156 11.88 -8.43 -12.28
N LEU A 157 11.30 -7.80 -11.25
CA LEU A 157 10.99 -6.37 -11.28
C LEU A 157 12.26 -5.51 -11.35
N GLU A 158 13.31 -5.88 -10.62
CA GLU A 158 14.60 -5.17 -10.59
C GLU A 158 15.52 -5.50 -11.78
N ASP A 159 15.12 -6.41 -12.67
CA ASP A 159 15.94 -6.90 -13.79
C ASP A 159 17.23 -7.60 -13.31
N GLU A 160 17.20 -8.17 -12.09
CA GLU A 160 18.32 -8.91 -11.48
C GLU A 160 18.34 -10.39 -11.91
N ALA A 161 17.28 -10.89 -12.56
CA ALA A 161 17.12 -12.31 -12.90
C ALA A 161 18.07 -12.82 -13.99
N ASP A 162 18.71 -11.94 -14.76
CA ASP A 162 19.59 -12.31 -15.88
C ASP A 162 21.09 -12.37 -15.49
N LEU A 163 21.43 -12.22 -14.20
CA LEU A 163 22.82 -12.07 -13.72
C LEU A 163 23.33 -13.21 -12.81
N GLU A 164 22.54 -14.26 -12.57
CA GLU A 164 22.94 -15.50 -11.87
C GLU A 164 23.03 -16.68 -12.85
#